data_AF-K1TD16-F1
#
_entry.id   AF-K1TD16-F1
#
_cell.length_a   1.000
_cell.length_b   1.000
_cell.length_c   1.000
_cell.angle_alpha   90.00
_cell.angle_beta   90.00
_cell.angle_gamma   90.00
#
_symmetry.space_group_name_H-M   'P 1'
#
loop_
_entity.id
_entity.type
_entity.pdbx_description
1 polymer ?
#
loop_
_entity_poly.entity_id
_entity_poly.type
_entity_poly.pdbx_seq_one_letter_code
_entity_poly.pdbx_strand_id
1 'polypeptide(L)'
;KASKQGLSLIVVDYIQLMRADEKCGNRTEEVTQISRELKLMAMDLGVPLLCMTQFNRESEKGFGKSAKSEPDMSQARDSGAIEQDANVFLILHEPEEPQDANSDRWQLYHNCKANGLTWQTCRIRKNRNGATGLVHLGFDKPHMRYTCIKKD
;
A
#
# COMPACT_ATOMS: atom_id res chain seq x y z
N LYS A 1 11.00 -24.58 -16.85
CA LYS A 1 10.29 -25.60 -16.04
C LYS A 1 10.40 -25.21 -14.58
N ALA A 2 9.31 -24.72 -13.98
CA ALA A 2 9.25 -24.35 -12.57
C ALA A 2 9.59 -25.55 -11.66
N SER A 3 10.15 -25.27 -10.48
CA SER A 3 10.51 -26.25 -9.45
C SER A 3 9.39 -27.25 -9.17
N LYS A 4 9.74 -28.46 -8.72
CA LYS A 4 8.82 -29.60 -8.50
C LYS A 4 7.67 -29.35 -7.49
N GLN A 5 7.63 -28.18 -6.88
CA GLN A 5 6.43 -27.50 -6.37
C GLN A 5 6.54 -26.06 -6.91
N GLY A 6 5.71 -25.69 -7.91
CA GLY A 6 5.92 -24.47 -8.68
C GLY A 6 5.77 -23.20 -7.84
N LEU A 7 6.77 -22.30 -7.89
CA LEU A 7 6.71 -20.98 -7.27
C LEU A 7 5.51 -20.20 -7.84
N SER A 8 4.60 -19.75 -6.98
CA SER A 8 3.31 -19.16 -7.38
C SER A 8 3.13 -17.70 -6.96
N LEU A 9 3.93 -17.21 -6.00
CA LEU A 9 3.91 -15.82 -5.53
C LEU A 9 5.27 -15.50 -4.89
N ILE A 10 5.74 -14.27 -5.12
CA ILE A 10 6.88 -13.69 -4.40
C ILE A 10 6.36 -12.53 -3.55
N VAL A 11 6.76 -12.49 -2.28
CA VAL A 11 6.44 -11.38 -1.36
C VAL A 11 7.74 -10.78 -0.83
N VAL A 12 7.86 -9.45 -0.92
CA VAL A 12 9.02 -8.68 -0.42
C VAL A 12 8.54 -7.70 0.64
N ASP A 13 8.99 -7.92 1.87
CA ASP A 13 8.79 -7.04 3.03
C ASP A 13 10.14 -6.50 3.50
N TYR A 14 10.57 -5.28 3.17
CA TYR A 14 9.98 -4.27 2.30
C TYR A 14 11.11 -3.65 1.45
N ILE A 15 10.79 -2.99 0.33
CA ILE A 15 11.78 -2.55 -0.69
C ILE A 15 12.92 -1.71 -0.08
N GLN A 16 12.63 -0.93 0.97
CA GLN A 16 13.60 -0.01 1.54
C GLN A 16 14.83 -0.69 2.19
N LEU A 17 14.78 -2.00 2.45
CA LEU A 17 15.94 -2.75 2.94
C LEU A 17 16.86 -3.25 1.82
N MET A 18 16.39 -3.23 0.58
CA MET A 18 17.17 -3.63 -0.58
C MET A 18 18.19 -2.55 -0.96
N ARG A 19 19.30 -3.03 -1.53
CA ARG A 19 20.38 -2.22 -2.08
C ARG A 19 20.51 -2.50 -3.56
N ALA A 20 20.76 -1.47 -4.35
CA ALA A 20 21.16 -1.65 -5.74
C ALA A 20 22.61 -2.12 -5.80
N ASP A 21 22.95 -2.89 -6.84
CA ASP A 21 24.32 -3.37 -7.07
C ASP A 21 25.28 -2.22 -7.45
N GLU A 22 24.75 -1.20 -8.14
CA GLU A 22 25.49 0.00 -8.50
C GLU A 22 25.39 1.07 -7.42
N LYS A 23 26.47 1.83 -7.22
CA LYS A 23 26.43 3.02 -6.36
C LYS A 23 25.53 4.08 -7.01
N CYS A 24 24.27 4.16 -6.57
CA CYS A 24 23.38 5.26 -6.94
C CYS A 24 23.78 6.55 -6.20
N GLY A 25 23.54 7.70 -6.83
CA GLY A 25 23.89 9.01 -6.26
C GLY A 25 22.90 9.46 -5.17
N ASN A 26 21.66 8.95 -5.20
CA ASN A 26 20.65 9.21 -4.18
C ASN A 26 19.70 8.01 -4.00
N ARG A 27 18.95 8.02 -2.89
CA ARG A 27 18.04 6.92 -2.52
C ARG A 27 16.87 6.77 -3.49
N THR A 28 16.37 7.86 -4.07
CA THR A 28 15.27 7.85 -5.05
C THR A 28 15.64 7.06 -6.30
N GLU A 29 16.85 7.27 -6.82
CA GLU A 29 17.41 6.52 -7.96
C GLU A 29 17.58 5.04 -7.61
N GLU A 30 18.11 4.74 -6.43
CA GLU A 30 18.30 3.36 -5.96
C GLU A 30 16.97 2.60 -5.89
N VAL A 31 15.94 3.21 -5.30
CA VAL A 31 14.59 2.63 -5.23
C VAL A 31 13.96 2.48 -6.61
N THR A 32 14.20 3.43 -7.53
CA THR A 32 13.76 3.34 -8.92
C THR A 32 14.39 2.14 -9.64
N GLN A 33 15.70 1.93 -9.46
CA GLN A 33 16.41 0.80 -10.02
C GLN A 33 15.88 -0.53 -9.46
N ILE A 34 15.77 -0.64 -8.13
CA ILE A 34 15.24 -1.85 -7.46
C ILE A 34 13.82 -2.18 -7.96
N SER A 35 12.94 -1.17 -8.08
CA SER A 35 11.58 -1.35 -8.60
C SER A 35 11.56 -1.96 -10.00
N ARG A 36 12.41 -1.43 -10.89
CA ARG A 36 12.53 -1.91 -12.27
C ARG A 36 13.08 -3.33 -12.34
N GLU A 37 14.10 -3.64 -11.56
CA GLU A 37 14.70 -4.98 -11.50
C GLU A 37 13.70 -6.02 -10.97
N LEU A 38 12.96 -5.70 -9.91
CA LEU A 38 11.89 -6.56 -9.39
C LEU A 38 10.80 -6.80 -10.44
N LYS A 39 10.43 -5.77 -11.21
CA LYS A 39 9.45 -5.90 -12.28
C LYS A 39 9.94 -6.81 -13.41
N LEU A 40 11.20 -6.69 -13.82
CA LEU A 40 11.82 -7.57 -14.81
C LEU A 40 11.87 -9.01 -14.31
N MET A 41 12.33 -9.23 -13.07
CA MET A 41 12.38 -10.55 -12.45
C MET A 41 11.01 -11.23 -12.42
N ALA A 42 9.95 -10.50 -12.04
CA ALA A 42 8.59 -11.03 -12.03
C ALA A 42 8.11 -11.45 -13.44
N MET A 43 8.48 -10.69 -14.47
CA MET A 43 8.16 -11.02 -15.87
C MET A 43 8.95 -12.23 -16.36
N ASP A 44 10.25 -12.32 -16.04
CA ASP A 44 11.12 -13.42 -16.45
C ASP A 44 10.71 -14.75 -15.80
N LEU A 45 10.33 -14.70 -14.52
CA LEU A 45 9.84 -15.88 -13.79
C LEU A 45 8.40 -16.24 -14.16
N GLY A 46 7.63 -15.29 -14.70
CA GLY A 46 6.19 -15.44 -14.94
C GLY A 46 5.38 -15.61 -13.65
N VAL A 47 5.85 -15.04 -12.54
CA VAL A 47 5.26 -15.19 -11.20
C VAL A 47 4.83 -13.82 -10.67
N PRO A 48 3.62 -13.68 -10.09
CA PRO A 48 3.19 -12.46 -9.41
C PRO A 48 4.14 -12.07 -8.27
N LEU A 49 4.41 -10.77 -8.14
CA LEU A 49 5.29 -10.21 -7.13
C LEU A 49 4.56 -9.10 -6.37
N LEU A 50 4.48 -9.26 -5.05
CA LEU A 50 3.91 -8.30 -4.12
C LEU A 50 5.05 -7.68 -3.29
N CYS A 51 5.19 -6.37 -3.39
CA CYS A 51 6.16 -5.62 -2.60
C CYS A 51 5.49 -4.62 -1.68
N MET A 52 6.02 -4.52 -0.48
CA MET A 52 5.66 -3.47 0.46
C MET A 52 6.67 -2.32 0.36
N THR A 53 6.15 -1.10 0.48
CA THR A 53 6.93 0.13 0.53
C THR A 53 6.37 1.02 1.64
N GLN A 54 7.25 1.66 2.39
CA GLN A 54 6.89 2.64 3.41
C GLN A 54 6.88 4.05 2.83
N PHE A 55 5.92 4.88 3.25
CA PHE A 55 5.91 6.31 2.96
C PHE A 55 6.96 7.04 3.81
N ASN A 56 7.51 8.13 3.30
CA ASN A 56 8.44 8.96 4.07
C ASN A 56 7.67 9.78 5.12
N ARG A 57 8.03 9.61 6.40
CA ARG A 57 7.38 10.27 7.56
C ARG A 57 7.57 11.78 7.62
N GLU A 58 8.59 12.33 6.95
CA GLU A 58 8.86 13.78 6.96
C GLU A 58 7.72 14.58 6.33
N SER A 59 6.97 13.96 5.44
CA SER A 59 5.86 14.59 4.73
C SER A 59 4.62 14.87 5.59
N GLU A 60 4.46 14.17 6.72
CA GLU A 60 3.37 14.38 7.68
C GLU A 60 3.60 15.68 8.50
N LYS A 61 4.86 16.02 8.77
CA LYS A 61 5.22 17.17 9.61
C LYS A 61 5.05 18.53 8.92
N GLY A 62 5.07 18.58 7.58
CA GLY A 62 5.12 19.84 6.81
C GLY A 62 3.80 20.58 6.63
N PHE A 63 2.65 19.94 6.90
CA PHE A 63 1.34 20.47 6.46
C PHE A 63 0.26 20.58 7.55
N GLY A 64 0.62 20.44 8.84
CA GLY A 64 -0.38 20.40 9.92
C GLY A 64 -1.36 19.23 9.80
N LYS A 65 -1.00 18.23 8.98
CA LYS A 65 -1.73 16.99 8.74
C LYS A 65 -1.39 16.03 9.86
N SER A 66 -2.39 15.43 10.49
CA SER A 66 -2.15 14.36 11.45
C SER A 66 -1.49 13.15 10.77
N ALA A 67 -0.86 12.28 11.56
CA ALA A 67 -0.35 10.97 11.10
C ALA A 67 -1.44 10.06 10.48
N LYS A 68 -2.71 10.47 10.55
CA LYS A 68 -3.88 9.78 9.97
C LYS A 68 -4.49 10.53 8.79
N SER A 69 -3.85 11.58 8.29
CA SER A 69 -4.25 12.19 7.02
C SER A 69 -4.02 11.19 5.88
N GLU A 70 -4.89 11.20 4.88
CA GLU A 70 -4.75 10.30 3.74
C GLU A 70 -3.39 10.55 3.05
N PRO A 71 -2.56 9.51 2.83
CA PRO A 71 -1.26 9.66 2.18
C PRO A 71 -1.44 10.27 0.78
N ASP A 72 -0.81 11.42 0.56
CA ASP A 72 -0.76 12.04 -0.77
C ASP A 72 0.49 11.55 -1.50
N MET A 73 0.37 11.14 -2.77
CA MET A 73 1.52 10.66 -3.54
C MET A 73 2.52 11.78 -3.85
N SER A 74 2.09 13.06 -3.79
CA SER A 74 3.00 14.21 -3.86
C SER A 74 4.06 14.19 -2.75
N GLN A 75 3.76 13.51 -1.64
CA GLN A 75 4.58 13.39 -0.45
C GLN A 75 5.54 12.18 -0.47
N ALA A 76 5.38 11.31 -1.46
CA ALA A 76 6.11 10.07 -1.60
C ALA A 76 7.00 10.13 -2.84
N ARG A 77 7.94 11.08 -2.87
CA ARG A 77 8.84 11.33 -4.01
C ARG A 77 9.55 10.06 -4.50
N ASP A 78 9.91 9.16 -3.59
CA ASP A 78 10.52 7.85 -3.89
C ASP A 78 9.53 6.80 -4.42
N SER A 79 8.23 7.02 -4.26
CA SER A 79 7.19 6.09 -4.69
C SER A 79 6.73 6.32 -6.13
N GLY A 80 7.08 7.45 -6.75
CA GLY A 80 6.63 7.75 -8.11
C GLY A 80 7.09 6.72 -9.14
N ALA A 81 8.35 6.27 -9.04
CA ALA A 81 8.87 5.20 -9.88
C ALA A 81 8.17 3.85 -9.59
N ILE A 82 7.98 3.52 -8.31
CA ILE A 82 7.30 2.29 -7.90
C ILE A 82 5.86 2.25 -8.44
N GLU A 83 5.12 3.36 -8.33
CA GLU A 83 3.77 3.47 -8.88
C GLU A 83 3.77 3.28 -10.41
N GLN A 84 4.74 3.86 -11.11
CA GLN A 84 4.85 3.74 -12.57
C GLN A 84 5.12 2.31 -13.04
N ASP A 85 6.01 1.58 -12.36
CA ASP A 85 6.37 0.20 -12.70
C ASP A 85 5.29 -0.81 -12.29
N ALA A 86 4.58 -0.55 -11.20
CA ALA A 86 3.58 -1.47 -10.66
C ALA A 86 2.39 -1.69 -11.61
N ASN A 87 1.90 -2.93 -11.68
CA ASN A 87 0.63 -3.22 -12.35
C ASN A 87 -0.59 -2.81 -11.51
N VAL A 88 -0.48 -2.99 -10.19
CA VAL A 88 -1.48 -2.59 -9.19
C VAL A 88 -0.74 -1.86 -8.08
N PHE A 89 -1.27 -0.71 -7.66
CA PHE A 89 -0.71 0.07 -6.55
C PHE A 89 -1.79 0.29 -5.49
N LEU A 90 -1.54 -0.20 -4.28
CA LEU A 90 -2.47 -0.20 -3.16
C LEU A 90 -1.94 0.70 -2.05
N ILE A 91 -2.83 1.48 -1.45
CA ILE A 91 -2.52 2.30 -0.27
C ILE A 91 -3.41 1.83 0.87
N LEU A 92 -2.79 1.33 1.94
CA LEU A 92 -3.47 1.06 3.20
C LEU A 92 -3.41 2.30 4.08
N HIS A 93 -4.55 2.67 4.65
CA HIS A 93 -4.69 3.88 5.46
C HIS A 93 -5.67 3.66 6.61
N GLU A 94 -5.33 4.13 7.80
CA GLU A 94 -6.23 4.23 8.96
C GLU A 94 -6.76 5.67 9.05
N PRO A 95 -8.00 5.94 8.61
CA PRO A 95 -8.54 7.29 8.64
C PRO A 95 -8.79 7.79 10.07
N GLU A 96 -8.89 9.11 10.20
CA GLU A 96 -9.45 9.74 11.39
C GLU A 96 -10.94 9.47 11.53
N GLU A 97 -11.44 9.67 12.76
CA GLU A 97 -12.87 9.67 13.03
C GLU A 97 -13.55 10.76 12.19
N PRO A 98 -14.52 10.40 11.33
CA PRO A 98 -15.25 11.38 10.54
C PRO A 98 -16.01 12.36 11.44
N GLN A 99 -16.05 13.65 11.08
CA GLN A 99 -16.74 14.66 11.89
C GLN A 99 -18.24 14.76 11.56
N ASP A 100 -18.64 14.42 10.33
CA ASP A 100 -20.04 14.46 9.89
C ASP A 100 -20.77 13.18 10.28
N ALA A 101 -21.60 13.27 11.32
CA ALA A 101 -22.40 12.18 11.86
C ALA A 101 -23.40 11.57 10.86
N ASN A 102 -23.78 12.30 9.81
CA ASN A 102 -24.70 11.80 8.79
C ASN A 102 -23.99 11.08 7.64
N SER A 103 -22.65 11.10 7.62
CA SER A 103 -21.88 10.48 6.54
C SER A 103 -21.81 8.95 6.67
N ASP A 104 -21.80 8.25 5.52
CA ASP A 104 -21.58 6.79 5.48
C ASP A 104 -20.27 6.38 6.18
N ARG A 105 -19.25 7.24 6.10
CA ARG A 105 -17.95 6.99 6.74
C ARG A 105 -18.05 6.99 8.25
N TRP A 106 -18.85 7.89 8.83
CA TRP A 106 -19.09 7.94 10.27
C TRP A 106 -19.72 6.63 10.75
N GLN A 107 -20.75 6.17 10.04
CA GLN A 107 -21.42 4.90 10.36
C GLN A 107 -20.44 3.72 10.28
N LEU A 108 -19.64 3.63 9.22
CA LEU A 108 -18.61 2.59 9.08
C LEU A 108 -17.59 2.62 10.22
N TYR A 109 -17.10 3.81 10.59
CA TYR A 109 -16.14 3.98 11.69
C TYR A 109 -16.71 3.47 13.01
N HIS A 110 -17.90 3.93 13.40
CA HIS A 110 -18.52 3.55 14.67
C HIS A 110 -18.97 2.08 14.69
N ASN A 111 -19.44 1.54 13.57
CA ASN A 111 -19.76 0.11 13.45
C ASN A 111 -18.51 -0.75 13.65
N CYS A 112 -17.37 -0.39 13.06
CA CYS A 112 -16.11 -1.11 13.32
C CYS A 112 -15.74 -1.07 14.80
N LYS A 113 -15.74 0.14 15.38
CA LYS A 113 -15.36 0.37 16.77
C LYS A 113 -16.23 -0.41 17.75
N ALA A 114 -17.55 -0.46 17.51
CA ALA A 114 -18.50 -1.23 18.31
C ALA A 114 -18.24 -2.75 18.26
N ASN A 115 -17.70 -3.26 17.16
CA ASN A 115 -17.33 -4.66 16.99
C ASN A 115 -15.88 -4.96 17.37
N GLY A 116 -15.17 -4.03 18.03
CA GLY A 116 -13.77 -4.21 18.41
C GLY A 116 -12.77 -4.13 17.25
N LEU A 117 -13.19 -3.59 16.10
CA LEU A 117 -12.36 -3.44 14.91
C LEU A 117 -11.92 -1.99 14.72
N THR A 118 -10.75 -1.80 14.10
CA THR A 118 -10.32 -0.50 13.58
C THR A 118 -10.76 -0.36 12.14
N TRP A 119 -11.48 0.71 11.80
CA TRP A 119 -11.80 0.99 10.40
C TRP A 119 -10.56 1.42 9.64
N GLN A 120 -10.28 0.76 8.52
CA GLN A 120 -9.21 1.09 7.60
C GLN A 120 -9.71 1.11 6.16
N THR A 121 -8.94 1.72 5.29
CA THR A 121 -9.23 1.76 3.85
C THR A 121 -8.05 1.21 3.06
N CYS A 122 -8.36 0.46 2.01
CA CYS A 122 -7.41 0.07 0.97
C CYS A 122 -7.81 0.77 -0.32
N ARG A 123 -7.02 1.75 -0.73
CA ARG A 123 -7.22 2.47 -1.98
C ARG A 123 -6.47 1.77 -3.10
N ILE A 124 -7.20 1.36 -4.13
CA ILE A 124 -6.64 0.90 -5.40
C ILE A 124 -6.32 2.15 -6.22
N ARG A 125 -5.09 2.67 -6.09
CA ARG A 125 -4.67 3.91 -6.74
C ARG A 125 -4.40 3.72 -8.22
N LYS A 126 -3.82 2.57 -8.57
CA LYS A 126 -3.53 2.15 -9.93
C LYS A 126 -3.96 0.71 -10.10
N ASN A 127 -4.59 0.44 -11.24
CA ASN A 127 -4.90 -0.90 -11.71
C ASN A 127 -4.80 -0.90 -13.24
N ARG A 128 -3.75 -1.51 -13.80
CA ARG A 128 -3.48 -1.44 -15.24
C ARG A 128 -4.60 -2.05 -16.10
N ASN A 129 -5.31 -3.04 -15.55
CA ASN A 129 -6.29 -3.85 -16.28
C ASN A 129 -7.68 -3.83 -15.63
N GLY A 130 -8.00 -2.81 -14.83
CA GLY A 130 -9.27 -2.77 -14.12
C GLY A 130 -9.54 -1.44 -13.42
N ALA A 131 -10.62 -1.41 -12.64
CA ALA A 131 -11.03 -0.20 -11.94
C ALA A 131 -10.09 0.14 -10.79
N THR A 132 -9.95 1.44 -10.54
CA THR A 132 -9.50 2.01 -9.27
C THR A 132 -10.67 2.09 -8.31
N GLY A 133 -10.41 2.33 -7.03
CA GLY A 133 -11.49 2.42 -6.04
C GLY A 133 -11.00 2.43 -4.60
N LEU A 134 -11.95 2.44 -3.68
CA LEU A 134 -11.70 2.40 -2.25
C LEU A 134 -12.43 1.20 -1.66
N VAL A 135 -11.68 0.35 -0.95
CA VAL A 135 -12.22 -0.81 -0.24
C VAL A 135 -12.18 -0.50 1.26
N HIS A 136 -13.29 -0.74 1.95
CA HIS A 136 -13.38 -0.57 3.40
C HIS A 136 -13.05 -1.88 4.11
N LEU A 137 -12.16 -1.81 5.09
CA LEU A 137 -11.63 -2.94 5.83
C LEU A 137 -11.81 -2.73 7.33
N GLY A 138 -12.14 -3.81 8.02
CA GLY A 138 -12.05 -3.88 9.48
C GLY A 138 -10.73 -4.53 9.84
N PHE A 139 -10.00 -3.93 10.77
CA PHE A 139 -8.72 -4.44 11.25
C PHE A 139 -8.80 -4.84 12.73
N ASP A 140 -8.61 -6.12 12.98
CA ASP A 140 -8.54 -6.75 14.30
C ASP A 140 -7.09 -6.68 14.79
N LYS A 141 -6.78 -5.61 15.55
CA LYS A 141 -5.42 -5.31 16.05
C LYS A 141 -4.79 -6.46 16.86
N PRO A 142 -5.50 -7.09 17.83
CA PRO A 142 -4.95 -8.22 18.58
C PRO A 142 -4.52 -9.42 17.72
N HIS A 143 -5.23 -9.69 16.63
CA HIS A 143 -4.98 -10.85 15.78
C HIS A 143 -4.29 -10.53 14.45
N MET A 144 -3.93 -9.26 14.21
CA MET A 144 -3.32 -8.77 12.97
C MET A 144 -4.11 -9.20 11.71
N ARG A 145 -5.44 -9.18 11.79
CA ARG A 145 -6.33 -9.71 10.75
C ARG A 145 -7.19 -8.63 10.12
N TYR A 146 -7.25 -8.64 8.79
CA TYR A 146 -8.16 -7.82 8.01
C TYR A 146 -9.44 -8.59 7.66
N THR A 147 -10.58 -7.91 7.72
CA THR A 147 -11.89 -8.43 7.31
C THR A 147 -12.57 -7.43 6.38
N CYS A 148 -13.18 -7.90 5.28
CA CYS A 148 -13.98 -7.02 4.43
C CYS A 148 -15.22 -6.54 5.18
N ILE A 149 -15.51 -5.24 5.07
CA ILE A 149 -16.77 -4.66 5.52
C ILE A 149 -17.62 -4.48 4.27
N LYS A 150 -18.73 -5.21 4.17
CA LYS A 150 -19.70 -4.93 3.12
C LYS A 150 -20.46 -3.65 3.49
N LYS A 151 -20.71 -2.83 2.48
CA LYS A 151 -21.82 -1.88 2.52
C LYS A 151 -23.05 -2.72 2.23
N ASP A 152 -23.93 -2.89 3.22
CA ASP A 152 -25.24 -3.51 3.00
C ASP A 152 -26.05 -2.68 1.97
#